data_AF-B4UWE1-F1
#
_entry.id   AF-B4UWE1-F1
#
_cell.length_a   1.000
_cell.length_b   1.000
_cell.length_c   1.000
_cell.angle_alpha   90.00
_cell.angle_beta   90.00
_cell.angle_gamma   90.00
#
_symmetry.space_group_name_H-M   'P 1'
#
loop_
_entity.id
_entity.type
_entity.pdbx_description
1 polymer ?
#
loop_
_entity_poly.entity_id
_entity_poly.type
_entity_poly.pdbx_seq_one_letter_code
_entity_poly.pdbx_strand_id
1 'polypeptide(L)'
;EANLLLLLFLSGSMEPGFKRGDILFLHMSKDPIRAGEIVVFNVDGREIPIVHRVIKVHERQDGEVDILTKGDNNYGDDRLLYAQGQLWLQRHHIMGRAVGFLPYVGWVTIIMTEKPIIKYILIGALGLLVITSKD
;
A
#
# COMPACT_ATOMS: atom_id res chain seq x y z
N GLU A 1 17.13 8.31 7.83
CA GLU A 1 15.89 8.41 8.63
C GLU A 1 14.87 7.47 8.02
N ALA A 2 14.27 6.59 8.82
CA ALA A 2 13.31 5.60 8.32
C ALA A 2 11.91 6.21 8.33
N ASN A 3 11.37 6.55 7.16
CA ASN A 3 9.98 6.99 7.04
C ASN A 3 9.09 5.75 6.89
N LEU A 4 8.43 5.35 7.98
CA LEU A 4 7.40 4.32 7.96
C LEU A 4 6.14 4.90 7.30
N LEU A 5 5.85 4.46 6.06
CA LEU A 5 4.64 4.85 5.37
C LEU A 5 3.53 3.83 5.68
N LEU A 6 2.37 4.34 6.09
CA LEU A 6 1.16 3.56 6.29
C LEU A 6 0.34 3.59 5.00
N LEU A 7 0.07 2.43 4.41
CA LEU A 7 -0.76 2.36 3.21
C LEU A 7 -1.92 1.39 3.41
N LEU A 8 -3.11 1.83 2.99
CA LEU A 8 -4.35 1.09 3.05
C LEU A 8 -4.69 0.54 1.67
N PHE A 9 -4.97 -0.76 1.60
CA PHE A 9 -5.45 -1.37 0.36
C PHE A 9 -6.88 -0.93 0.05
N LEU A 10 -7.04 -0.23 -1.09
CA LEU A 10 -8.33 0.22 -1.59
C LEU A 10 -8.93 -0.73 -2.65
N SER A 11 -8.11 -1.59 -3.25
CA SER A 11 -8.51 -2.55 -4.28
C SER A 11 -8.17 -3.99 -3.87
N GLY A 12 -8.63 -4.97 -4.67
CA GLY A 12 -8.32 -6.40 -4.52
C GLY A 12 -7.18 -6.89 -5.43
N SER A 13 -6.33 -6.00 -5.97
CA SER A 13 -5.26 -6.39 -6.90
C SER A 13 -4.17 -7.24 -6.26
N MET A 14 -4.05 -7.19 -4.93
CA MET A 14 -3.07 -7.95 -4.15
C MET A 14 -3.65 -9.18 -3.45
N GLU A 15 -4.90 -9.55 -3.75
CA GLU A 15 -5.47 -10.78 -3.21
C GLU A 15 -4.83 -12.04 -3.83
N PRO A 16 -4.71 -13.15 -3.08
CA PRO A 16 -5.12 -13.34 -1.69
C PRO A 16 -4.09 -12.86 -0.64
N GLY A 17 -2.94 -12.31 -1.08
CA GLY A 17 -1.83 -11.93 -0.19
C GLY A 17 -2.16 -10.78 0.76
N PHE A 18 -2.78 -9.72 0.24
CA PHE A 18 -3.30 -8.60 1.02
C PHE A 18 -4.73 -8.30 0.60
N LYS A 19 -5.57 -7.98 1.58
CA LYS A 19 -6.98 -7.70 1.38
C LYS A 19 -7.27 -6.23 1.64
N ARG A 20 -8.40 -5.77 1.10
CA ARG A 20 -8.95 -4.46 1.46
C ARG A 20 -9.08 -4.34 2.98
N GLY A 21 -8.58 -3.24 3.53
CA GLY A 21 -8.57 -3.00 4.97
C GLY A 21 -7.30 -3.47 5.69
N ASP A 22 -6.37 -4.14 5.01
CA ASP A 22 -5.06 -4.43 5.57
C ASP A 22 -4.20 -3.16 5.58
N ILE A 23 -3.41 -3.02 6.62
CA ILE A 23 -2.46 -1.91 6.81
C ILE A 23 -1.05 -2.44 6.58
N LEU A 24 -0.29 -1.84 5.68
CA LEU A 24 1.11 -2.22 5.44
C LEU A 24 2.08 -1.30 6.15
N PHE A 25 3.14 -1.93 6.64
CA PHE A 25 4.33 -1.26 7.13
C PHE A 25 5.39 -1.28 6.06
N LEU A 26 5.82 -0.09 5.66
CA LEU A 26 6.77 0.10 4.58
C LEU A 26 8.09 0.63 5.12
N HIS A 27 9.18 0.02 4.68
CA HIS A 27 10.52 0.49 5.00
C HIS A 27 11.38 0.50 3.74
N MET A 28 12.14 1.56 3.55
CA MET A 28 13.10 1.66 2.47
C MET A 28 14.51 1.38 3.00
N SER A 29 15.00 0.16 2.79
CA SER A 29 16.38 -0.21 3.13
C SER A 29 17.33 0.05 1.96
N LYS A 30 18.65 0.05 2.23
CA LYS A 30 19.67 0.18 1.18
C LYS A 30 19.91 -1.11 0.39
N ASP A 31 19.30 -2.23 0.82
CA ASP A 31 19.53 -3.52 0.17
C ASP A 31 18.94 -3.55 -1.25
N PRO A 32 19.51 -4.37 -2.14
CA PRO A 32 18.94 -4.60 -3.46
C PRO A 32 17.51 -5.13 -3.39
N ILE A 33 16.65 -4.63 -4.27
CA ILE A 33 15.28 -5.14 -4.42
C ILE A 33 15.33 -6.48 -5.13
N ARG A 34 14.56 -7.46 -4.65
CA ARG A 34 14.51 -8.81 -5.21
C ARG A 34 13.12 -9.15 -5.73
N ALA A 35 13.06 -10.10 -6.66
CA ALA A 35 11.81 -10.69 -7.08
C ALA A 35 11.08 -11.35 -5.88
N GLY A 36 9.76 -11.22 -5.86
CA GLY A 36 8.88 -11.68 -4.79
C GLY A 36 8.54 -10.62 -3.75
N GLU A 37 9.29 -9.52 -3.69
CA GLU A 37 9.05 -8.44 -2.73
C GLU A 37 7.83 -7.61 -3.09
N ILE A 38 7.19 -7.03 -2.07
CA ILE A 38 6.08 -6.10 -2.24
C ILE A 38 6.63 -4.70 -2.13
N VAL A 39 6.42 -3.91 -3.18
CA VAL A 39 6.94 -2.55 -3.26
C VAL A 39 5.81 -1.57 -3.47
N VAL A 40 6.00 -0.39 -2.90
CA VAL A 40 5.17 0.78 -3.18
C VAL A 40 5.96 1.67 -4.10
N PHE A 41 5.38 1.98 -5.25
CA PHE A 41 6.02 2.79 -6.27
C PHE A 41 5.12 3.91 -6.74
N ASN A 42 5.75 5.01 -7.14
CA ASN A 42 5.07 6.10 -7.80
C ASN A 42 5.34 6.04 -9.30
N VAL A 43 4.35 6.47 -10.09
CA VAL A 43 4.48 6.63 -11.53
C VAL A 43 4.29 8.09 -11.85
N ASP A 44 5.17 8.65 -12.68
CA ASP A 44 5.07 10.04 -13.10
C ASP A 44 3.72 10.31 -13.75
N GLY A 45 3.05 11.37 -13.30
CA GLY A 45 1.70 11.73 -13.74
C GLY A 45 0.56 11.00 -13.01
N ARG A 46 0.85 10.17 -12.01
CA ARG A 46 -0.15 9.62 -11.08
C ARG A 46 0.03 10.20 -9.68
N GLU A 47 -1.07 10.60 -9.05
CA GLU A 47 -1.07 11.10 -7.67
C GLU A 47 -1.12 9.97 -6.63
N ILE A 48 -1.74 8.84 -7.00
CA ILE A 48 -1.96 7.72 -6.08
C ILE A 48 -0.87 6.66 -6.30
N PRO A 49 -0.10 6.33 -5.25
CA PRO A 49 0.93 5.31 -5.34
C PRO A 49 0.34 3.90 -5.52
N ILE A 50 1.10 3.00 -6.13
CA ILE A 50 0.67 1.63 -6.43
C ILE A 50 1.49 0.65 -5.60
N VAL A 51 0.83 -0.39 -5.06
CA VAL A 51 1.48 -1.44 -4.26
C VAL A 51 1.30 -2.77 -4.96
N HIS A 52 2.38 -3.33 -5.50
CA HIS A 52 2.36 -4.61 -6.19
C HIS A 52 3.63 -5.44 -5.92
N ARG A 53 3.62 -6.70 -6.37
CA ARG A 53 4.75 -7.62 -6.21
C ARG A 53 5.75 -7.45 -7.35
N VAL A 54 7.03 -7.42 -7.01
CA VAL A 54 8.12 -7.51 -7.99
C VAL A 54 8.15 -8.91 -8.58
N ILE A 55 7.97 -9.02 -9.89
CA ILE A 55 8.03 -10.29 -10.62
C ILE A 55 9.34 -10.48 -11.38
N LYS A 56 10.06 -9.40 -11.68
CA LYS A 56 11.37 -9.46 -12.34
C LYS A 56 12.26 -8.32 -11.91
N VAL A 57 13.55 -8.62 -11.76
CA VAL A 57 14.62 -7.65 -11.54
C VAL A 57 15.72 -7.95 -12.54
N HIS A 58 16.19 -6.94 -13.27
CA HIS A 58 17.43 -7.02 -14.04
C HIS A 58 18.41 -6.01 -13.49
N GLU A 59 19.65 -6.45 -13.31
CA GLU A 59 20.78 -5.58 -13.01
C GLU A 59 21.45 -5.19 -14.34
N ARG A 60 21.63 -3.90 -14.55
CA ARG A 60 22.33 -3.34 -15.71
C ARG A 60 23.84 -3.30 -15.43
N GLN A 61 24.62 -3.16 -16.50
CA GLN A 61 26.08 -3.13 -16.42
C GLN A 61 26.63 -1.90 -15.66
N ASP A 62 25.84 -0.84 -15.56
CA ASP A 62 26.13 0.39 -14.81
C ASP A 62 25.75 0.29 -13.32
N GLY A 63 25.20 -0.85 -12.86
CA GLY A 63 24.74 -1.06 -11.50
C GLY A 63 23.30 -0.58 -11.24
N GLU A 64 22.62 -0.03 -12.25
CA GLU A 64 21.19 0.31 -12.14
C GLU A 64 20.31 -0.94 -12.18
N VAL A 65 19.12 -0.84 -11.57
CA VAL A 65 18.16 -1.95 -11.52
C VAL A 65 16.86 -1.60 -12.23
N ASP A 66 16.46 -2.50 -13.13
CA ASP A 66 15.17 -2.48 -13.81
C ASP A 66 14.22 -3.46 -13.13
N ILE A 67 13.06 -2.96 -12.71
CA ILE A 67 12.08 -3.66 -11.90
C ILE A 67 10.78 -3.76 -12.70
N LEU A 68 10.19 -4.96 -12.71
CA LEU A 68 8.84 -5.20 -13.23
C LEU A 68 7.95 -5.71 -12.11
N THR A 69 6.77 -5.10 -11.98
CA THR A 69 5.79 -5.40 -10.96
C THR A 69 4.51 -5.96 -11.55
N LYS A 70 3.74 -6.66 -10.72
CA LYS A 70 2.42 -7.18 -11.03
C LYS A 70 1.58 -7.28 -9.75
N GLY A 71 0.31 -6.90 -9.83
CA GLY A 71 -0.67 -7.22 -8.80
C GLY A 71 -0.91 -8.73 -8.72
N ASP A 72 -0.91 -9.30 -7.51
CA ASP A 72 -1.06 -10.75 -7.30
C ASP A 72 -2.30 -11.32 -8.00
N ASN A 73 -3.41 -10.56 -8.00
CA ASN A 73 -4.69 -10.91 -8.61
C ASN A 73 -4.90 -10.35 -10.03
N ASN A 74 -3.92 -9.65 -10.60
CA ASN A 74 -4.04 -9.10 -11.96
C ASN A 74 -3.69 -10.17 -13.01
N TYR A 75 -4.25 -10.08 -14.22
CA TYR A 75 -3.90 -11.00 -15.32
C TYR A 75 -2.53 -10.71 -15.95
N GLY A 76 -2.19 -9.43 -16.12
CA GLY A 76 -0.95 -8.96 -16.74
C GLY A 76 0.01 -8.31 -15.75
N ASP A 77 1.19 -7.95 -16.26
CA ASP A 77 2.14 -7.08 -15.57
C ASP A 77 1.68 -5.61 -15.57
N ASP A 78 2.38 -4.76 -14.81
CA ASP A 78 1.99 -3.38 -14.61
C ASP A 78 2.49 -2.40 -15.70
N ARG A 79 3.01 -2.87 -16.84
CA ARG A 79 3.56 -1.96 -17.87
C ARG A 79 2.53 -0.96 -18.39
N LEU A 80 1.27 -1.35 -18.47
CA LEU A 80 0.16 -0.46 -18.86
C LEU A 80 -0.14 0.61 -17.80
N LEU A 81 0.35 0.43 -16.57
CA LEU A 81 0.17 1.37 -15.47
C LEU A 81 1.32 2.38 -15.36
N TYR A 82 2.48 2.07 -15.95
CA TYR A 82 3.66 2.93 -15.94
C TYR A 82 3.49 4.18 -16.83
N ALA A 83 4.45 5.10 -16.78
CA ALA A 83 4.42 6.29 -17.63
C ALA A 83 4.49 5.90 -19.11
N GLN A 84 4.05 6.79 -19.99
CA GLN A 84 3.99 6.50 -21.43
C GLN A 84 5.38 6.13 -21.97
N GLY A 85 5.48 4.92 -22.56
CA GLY A 85 6.74 4.38 -23.10
C GLY A 85 7.67 3.76 -22.06
N GLN A 86 7.30 3.77 -20.77
CA GLN A 86 8.08 3.16 -19.70
C GLN A 86 7.79 1.65 -19.60
N LEU A 87 8.85 0.83 -19.69
CA LEU A 87 8.74 -0.63 -19.60
C LEU A 87 9.24 -1.21 -18.27
N TRP A 88 10.01 -0.42 -17.52
CA TRP A 88 10.68 -0.82 -16.29
C TRP A 88 10.62 0.31 -15.27
N LEU A 89 10.43 -0.05 -14.01
CA LEU A 89 10.63 0.85 -12.88
C LEU A 89 12.11 0.86 -12.49
N GLN A 90 12.62 2.04 -12.19
CA GLN A 90 13.95 2.21 -11.61
C GLN A 90 13.86 2.48 -10.11
N ARG A 91 14.99 2.39 -9.40
CA ARG A 91 15.04 2.50 -7.93
C ARG A 91 14.36 3.76 -7.38
N HIS A 92 14.46 4.90 -8.06
CA HIS A 92 13.87 6.17 -7.62
C HIS A 92 12.34 6.18 -7.68
N HIS A 93 11.71 5.30 -8.46
CA HIS A 93 10.26 5.13 -8.47
C HIS A 93 9.76 4.42 -7.21
N ILE A 94 10.62 3.65 -6.53
CA ILE A 94 10.25 2.84 -5.38
C ILE A 94 10.31 3.70 -4.12
N MET A 95 9.17 3.89 -3.48
CA MET A 95 9.05 4.67 -2.25
C MET A 95 9.29 3.83 -0.99
N GLY A 96 9.00 2.54 -1.04
CA GLY A 96 9.21 1.65 0.09
C GLY A 96 8.92 0.19 -0.22
N ARG A 97 9.35 -0.69 0.69
CA ARG A 97 9.17 -2.15 0.61
C ARG A 97 8.32 -2.59 1.80
N ALA A 98 7.41 -3.53 1.60
CA ALA A 98 6.62 -4.06 2.71
C ALA A 98 7.51 -4.92 3.62
N VAL A 99 7.48 -4.61 4.92
CA VAL A 99 8.17 -5.36 5.97
C VAL A 99 7.21 -6.10 6.91
N GLY A 100 5.93 -5.77 6.84
CA GLY A 100 4.87 -6.41 7.63
C GLY A 100 3.51 -5.81 7.33
N PHE A 101 2.47 -6.40 7.89
CA PHE A 101 1.10 -5.90 7.76
C PHE A 101 0.26 -6.22 9.00
N LEU A 102 -0.79 -5.44 9.22
CA LEU A 102 -1.85 -5.73 10.18
C LEU A 102 -3.15 -6.00 9.43
N PRO A 103 -3.68 -7.23 9.50
CA PRO A 103 -4.92 -7.57 8.81
C PRO A 103 -6.11 -6.88 9.49
N TYR A 104 -7.09 -6.48 8.68
CA TYR A 104 -8.39 -5.94 9.10
C TYR A 104 -8.42 -4.61 9.86
N VAL A 105 -7.31 -4.12 10.42
CA VAL A 105 -7.28 -2.90 11.25
C VAL A 105 -7.77 -1.67 10.48
N GLY A 106 -7.45 -1.58 9.19
CA GLY A 106 -7.88 -0.48 8.32
C GLY A 106 -9.40 -0.40 8.12
N TRP A 107 -10.16 -1.48 8.39
CA TRP A 107 -11.62 -1.43 8.32
C TRP A 107 -12.23 -0.45 9.31
N VAL A 108 -11.59 -0.22 10.46
CA VAL A 108 -12.05 0.81 11.43
C VAL A 108 -12.07 2.18 10.75
N THR A 109 -10.97 2.55 10.08
CA THR A 109 -10.87 3.83 9.36
C THR A 109 -11.83 3.89 8.17
N ILE A 110 -11.95 2.81 7.39
CA ILE A 110 -12.87 2.72 6.25
C ILE A 110 -14.32 2.94 6.70
N ILE A 111 -14.77 2.19 7.72
CA ILE A 111 -16.14 2.28 8.23
C ILE A 111 -16.43 3.68 8.77
N MET A 112 -15.49 4.27 9.52
CA MET A 112 -15.63 5.62 10.07
C MET A 112 -15.72 6.69 8.98
N THR A 113 -15.09 6.45 7.82
CA THR A 113 -15.07 7.38 6.68
C THR A 113 -16.30 7.20 5.77
N GLU A 114 -16.65 5.97 5.41
CA GLU A 114 -17.76 5.66 4.49
C GLU A 114 -19.14 5.73 5.16
N LYS A 115 -19.22 5.48 6.47
CA LYS A 115 -20.48 5.50 7.23
C LYS A 115 -20.40 6.49 8.39
N PRO A 116 -20.49 7.81 8.12
CA PRO A 116 -20.37 8.84 9.16
C PRO A 116 -21.44 8.71 10.26
N ILE A 117 -22.57 8.04 9.99
CA ILE A 117 -23.58 7.75 11.01
C ILE A 117 -23.03 6.89 12.16
N ILE A 118 -22.13 5.95 11.89
CA ILE A 118 -21.52 5.10 12.92
C ILE A 118 -20.67 5.96 13.86
N LYS A 119 -19.91 6.91 13.30
CA LYS A 119 -19.15 7.89 14.08
C LYS A 119 -20.07 8.69 15.01
N TYR A 120 -21.22 9.20 14.53
CA TYR A 120 -22.15 9.95 15.36
C TYR A 120 -22.80 9.11 16.46
N ILE A 121 -23.16 7.85 16.16
CA ILE A 121 -23.69 6.90 17.16
C ILE A 121 -22.65 6.66 18.27
N LEU A 122 -21.39 6.45 17.91
CA LEU A 122 -20.30 6.22 18.86
C LEU A 122 -20.10 7.42 19.79
N ILE A 123 -20.04 8.63 19.23
CA ILE A 123 -19.91 9.87 20.00
C ILE A 123 -21.13 10.06 20.92
N GLY A 124 -22.34 9.81 20.42
CA GLY A 124 -23.57 9.88 21.20
C GLY A 124 -23.59 8.89 22.37
N ALA A 125 -23.18 7.64 22.14
CA ALA A 125 -23.10 6.61 23.17
C ALA A 125 -22.05 6.93 24.24
N LEU A 126 -20.87 7.43 23.85
CA LEU A 126 -19.84 7.91 24.77
C LEU A 126 -20.34 9.11 25.59
N GLY A 127 -21.01 10.07 24.97
CA GLY A 127 -21.61 11.21 25.65
C GLY A 127 -22.66 10.77 26.69
N LEU A 128 -23.54 9.83 26.31
CA LEU A 128 -24.53 9.26 27.22
C LEU A 128 -23.86 8.55 28.40
N LEU A 129 -22.85 7.70 28.14
CA LEU A 129 -22.11 6.98 29.17
C LEU A 129 -21.47 7.94 30.18
N VAL A 130 -20.83 9.02 29.70
CA VAL A 130 -20.23 10.04 30.57
C VAL A 130 -21.28 10.74 31.43
N ILE A 131 -22.46 11.03 30.88
CA ILE A 131 -23.55 11.63 31.66
C ILE A 131 -24.07 10.65 32.72
N THR A 132 -24.24 9.37 32.37
CA THR A 132 -24.79 8.34 33.29
C THR A 132 -23.78 7.80 34.30
N SER A 133 -22.47 7.98 34.06
CA SER A 133 -21.40 7.55 34.99
C SER A 133 -21.00 8.65 35.98
N LYS A 134 -21.62 9.83 35.88
CA LYS A 134 -21.41 10.95 36.78
C LYS A 134 -22.41 10.87 37.93
N ASP A 135 -22.29 9.80 38.72
CA ASP A 135 -22.85 9.53 40.05
C ASP A 135 -21.87 8.60 40.78
#